data_AF-A0A014L6N0-F1
#
_entry.id   AF-A0A014L6N0-F1
#
_cell.length_a   1.000
_cell.length_b   1.000
_cell.length_c   1.000
_cell.angle_alpha   90.00
_cell.angle_beta   90.00
_cell.angle_gamma   90.00
#
_symmetry.space_group_name_H-M   'P 1'
#
loop_
_entity.id
_entity.type
_entity.pdbx_description
1 polymer ?
#
loop_
_entity_poly.entity_id
_entity_poly.type
_entity_poly.pdbx_seq_one_letter_code
_entity_poly.pdbx_strand_id
1 'polypeptide(L)' 'MDLAEIGAYDDERTGLRGVNRLALTDADAAGGRQVIGRMEQAGLTVRIDRMGNIYGRREGTDPTAAPC' A
#
# COMPACT_ATOMS: atom_id res chain seq x y z
N MET A 1 5.07 -9.32 -9.37
CA MET A 1 3.93 -9.92 -8.66
C MET A 1 2.88 -8.84 -8.48
N ASP A 2 1.61 -9.14 -8.75
CA ASP A 2 0.55 -8.16 -8.53
C ASP A 2 0.20 -8.04 -7.04
N LEU A 3 -0.43 -6.93 -6.64
CA LEU A 3 -0.84 -6.70 -5.25
C LEU A 3 -1.91 -7.69 -4.86
N ALA A 4 -2.85 -8.03 -5.75
CA ALA A 4 -3.95 -8.97 -5.48
C ALA A 4 -3.44 -10.36 -5.06
N GLU A 5 -2.27 -10.78 -5.54
CA GLU A 5 -1.72 -12.10 -5.25
C GLU A 5 -1.21 -12.26 -3.81
N ILE A 6 -0.95 -11.16 -3.10
CA ILE A 6 -0.42 -11.22 -1.73
C ILE A 6 -1.57 -11.52 -0.76
N GLY A 7 -1.62 -12.73 -0.19
CA GLY A 7 -2.75 -13.15 0.63
C GLY A 7 -4.01 -13.49 -0.19
N ALA A 8 -3.83 -13.83 -1.47
CA ALA A 8 -4.90 -14.40 -2.28
C ALA A 8 -5.33 -15.77 -1.71
N TYR A 9 -6.63 -16.07 -1.85
CA TYR A 9 -7.18 -17.40 -1.55
C TYR A 9 -8.28 -17.72 -2.56
N ASP A 10 -8.52 -19.02 -2.78
CA ASP A 10 -9.59 -19.52 -3.63
C ASP A 10 -10.72 -20.06 -2.73
N ASP A 11 -11.94 -19.55 -2.90
CA ASP A 11 -13.14 -20.06 -2.23
C ASP A 11 -13.79 -21.13 -3.12
N GLU A 12 -13.52 -22.40 -2.82
CA GLU A 12 -14.05 -23.54 -3.57
C GLU A 12 -15.59 -23.57 -3.61
N ARG A 13 -16.27 -23.01 -2.61
CA ARG A 13 -17.73 -23.01 -2.51
C ARG A 13 -18.37 -22.02 -3.48
N THR A 14 -17.69 -20.91 -3.75
CA THR A 14 -18.21 -19.84 -4.64
C THR A 14 -17.48 -19.77 -5.97
N GLY A 15 -16.34 -20.45 -6.12
CA GLY A 15 -15.48 -20.38 -7.30
C GLY A 15 -14.75 -19.05 -7.45
N LEU A 16 -14.75 -18.20 -6.43
CA LEU A 16 -14.14 -16.87 -6.46
C LEU A 16 -12.72 -16.90 -5.90
N ARG A 17 -11.83 -16.09 -6.48
CA ARG A 17 -10.52 -15.78 -5.92
C ARG A 17 -10.60 -14.45 -5.17
N GLY A 18 -10.41 -14.50 -3.86
CA GLY A 18 -10.46 -13.33 -2.98
C GLY A 18 -9.08 -12.96 -2.45
N VAL A 19 -9.03 -11.89 -1.65
CA VAL A 19 -7.84 -11.50 -0.88
C VAL A 19 -8.21 -11.47 0.58
N ASN A 20 -7.51 -12.25 1.40
CA ASN A 20 -7.63 -12.25 2.85
C ASN A 20 -6.30 -11.75 3.45
N ARG A 21 -6.14 -10.44 3.47
CA ARG A 21 -4.96 -9.77 4.02
C ARG A 21 -5.35 -8.99 5.25
N LEU A 22 -5.26 -9.65 6.39
CA LEU A 22 -5.54 -9.05 7.69
C LEU A 22 -4.41 -8.09 8.08
N ALA A 23 -4.77 -6.99 8.73
CA ALA A 23 -3.82 -6.00 9.22
C ALA A 23 -2.76 -6.63 10.14
N LEU A 24 -1.53 -6.11 10.08
CA LEU A 24 -0.39 -6.53 10.91
C LEU A 24 0.08 -7.98 10.70
N THR A 25 -0.33 -8.63 9.61
CA THR A 25 0.20 -9.93 9.20
C THR A 25 1.40 -9.78 8.26
N ASP A 26 2.15 -10.87 8.04
CA ASP A 26 3.24 -10.88 7.06
C ASP A 26 2.77 -10.54 5.64
N ALA A 27 1.56 -10.95 5.29
CA ALA A 27 0.93 -10.63 4.02
C ALA A 27 0.64 -9.12 3.90
N ASP A 28 0.18 -8.48 4.98
CA ASP A 28 0.00 -7.03 5.04
C ASP A 28 1.33 -6.29 4.88
N ALA A 29 2.36 -6.70 5.61
CA ALA A 29 3.70 -6.13 5.48
C ALA A 29 4.29 -6.32 4.07
N ALA A 30 4.04 -7.45 3.42
CA ALA A 30 4.47 -7.69 2.04
C ALA A 30 3.71 -6.82 1.04
N GLY A 31 2.40 -6.66 1.23
CA GLY A 31 1.56 -5.76 0.43
C GLY A 31 2.02 -4.31 0.56
N GLY A 32 2.26 -3.85 1.79
CA GLY A 32 2.77 -2.51 2.09
C GLY A 32 4.11 -2.24 1.41
N ARG A 33 5.09 -3.15 1.52
CA ARG A 33 6.39 -3.05 0.83
C ARG A 33 6.23 -2.92 -0.69
N GLN A 34 5.30 -3.66 -1.29
CA GLN A 34 5.06 -3.57 -2.72
C GLN A 34 4.48 -2.20 -3.11
N VAL A 35 3.52 -1.68 -2.34
CA VAL A 35 2.95 -0.35 -2.57
C VAL A 35 4.00 0.75 -2.40
N ILE A 36 4.85 0.66 -1.37
CA ILE A 36 5.97 1.58 -1.15
C ILE A 36 6.88 1.62 -2.39
N GLY A 37 7.32 0.46 -2.89
CA GLY A 37 8.16 0.41 -4.08
C GLY A 37 7.49 1.01 -5.32
N ARG A 38 6.18 0.83 -5.50
CA ARG A 38 5.41 1.48 -6.58
C ARG A 38 5.35 3.00 -6.40
N MET A 39 5.18 3.50 -5.17
CA MET A 39 5.19 4.93 -4.85
C MET A 39 6.56 5.57 -5.15
N GLU A 40 7.64 4.91 -4.74
CA GLU A 40 9.02 5.36 -4.99
C GLU A 40 9.32 5.39 -6.49
N GLN A 41 8.90 4.36 -7.24
CA GLN A 41 9.03 4.32 -8.71
C GLN A 41 8.23 5.44 -9.40
N ALA A 42 7.10 5.85 -8.82
CA ALA A 42 6.31 6.98 -9.29
C ALA A 42 6.90 8.35 -8.89
N GLY A 43 8.06 8.38 -8.23
CA GLY A 43 8.74 9.61 -7.80
C GLY A 43 8.09 10.26 -6.57
N LEU A 44 7.35 9.50 -5.76
CA LEU A 44 6.77 9.99 -4.52
C LEU A 44 7.75 9.82 -3.36
N THR A 45 7.80 10.80 -2.46
CA THR A 45 8.50 10.66 -1.18
C THR A 45 7.64 9.85 -0.22
N VAL A 46 8.15 8.72 0.25
CA VAL A 46 7.41 7.83 1.15
C VAL A 46 7.75 8.10 2.62
N ARG A 47 6.74 8.10 3.50
CA ARG A 47 6.91 8.13 4.95
C ARG A 47 5.94 7.16 5.61
N ILE A 48 6.39 6.53 6.69
CA ILE A 48 5.57 5.66 7.55
C ILE A 48 5.47 6.33 8.92
N ASP A 49 4.26 6.40 9.48
CA ASP A 49 4.07 6.91 10.85
C ASP A 49 4.25 5.80 11.91
N ARG A 50 4.07 6.16 13.19
CA ARG A 50 4.21 5.21 14.31
C ARG A 50 3.11 4.15 14.35
N MET A 51 1.97 4.38 13.69
CA MET A 51 0.86 3.43 13.62
C MET A 51 1.00 2.46 12.45
N GLY A 52 1.98 2.68 11.56
CA GLY A 52 2.19 1.89 10.36
C GLY A 52 1.45 2.41 9.12
N ASN A 53 0.84 3.60 9.18
CA ASN A 53 0.23 4.19 8.00
C ASN A 53 1.32 4.62 7.01
N ILE A 54 1.11 4.32 5.72
CA ILE A 54 2.04 4.63 4.64
C ILE A 54 1.53 5.85 3.86
N TYR A 55 2.37 6.86 3.73
CA TYR A 55 2.10 8.08 2.98
C TYR A 55 3.04 8.19 1.78
N GLY A 56 2.50 8.41 0.58
CA GLY A 56 3.26 8.83 -0.59
C GLY A 56 2.98 10.31 -0.88
N ARG A 57 4.01 11.17 -0.79
CA ARG A 57 3.89 12.62 -1.01
C ARG A 57 4.50 12.99 -2.35
N ARG A 58 3.71 13.66 -3.19
CA ARG A 58 4.20 14.45 -4.32
C ARG A 58 4.30 15.90 -3.86
N GLU A 59 5.49 16.47 -3.90
CA GLU A 59 5.70 17.84 -3.43
C GLU A 59 4.92 18.84 -4.30
N GLY A 60 4.32 19.84 -3.66
CA GLY A 60 3.69 20.95 -4.36
C GLY A 60 4.75 21.88 -4.98
N THR A 61 4.33 22.76 -5.88
CA THR A 61 5.23 23.79 -6.44
C THR A 61 5.65 24.82 -5.38
N ASP A 62 4.81 25.05 -4.37
CA ASP A 62 5.13 25.80 -3.15
C ASP A 62 4.78 24.94 -1.92
N PRO A 63 5.79 24.34 -1.26
CA PRO A 63 5.61 23.51 -0.05
C PRO A 63 5.07 24.26 1.18
N THR A 64 5.13 25.59 1.16
CA THR A 64 4.82 26.47 2.30
C THR A 64 3.56 27.30 2.12
N ALA A 65 2.86 27.11 1.01
CA ALA A 65 1.61 27.80 0.74
C ALA A 65 0.61 27.56 1.89
N ALA A 66 -0.03 28.64 2.33
CA ALA A 66 -1.10 28.54 3.32
C ALA A 66 -2.29 27.76 2.73
N PRO A 67 -3.03 26.98 3.54
CA PRO A 67 -4.34 26.50 3.14
C PRO A 67 -5.21 27.70 2.75
N CYS A 68 -5.94 27.58 1.65
CA CYS A 68 -6.89 28.61 1.22
C CYS A 68 -8.06 28.76 2.20
#